data_AF-A0A803Y5S9-F1
#
_entry.id   AF-A0A803Y5S9-F1
#
_cell.length_a   1.000
_cell.length_b   1.000
_cell.length_c   1.000
_cell.angle_alpha   90.00
_cell.angle_beta   90.00
_cell.angle_gamma   90.00
#
_symmetry.space_group_name_H-M   'P 1'
#
loop_
_entity.id
_entity.type
_entity.pdbx_description
1 polymer ?
#
loop_
_entity_poly.entity_id
_entity_poly.type
_entity_poly.pdbx_seq_one_letter_code
_entity_poly.pdbx_strand_id
1 'polypeptide(L)'
;MGEWKNDKRSGFGVSERSNGMKYEGEWLNNRRHGYGCTMFPDGTKEEGKYKNNVLVLTLLFLTVVKNTEKTENYIRGKAEIREWLIAKSS
;
A
#
# COMPACT_ATOMS: atom_id res chain seq x y z
N MET A 1 15.71 -1.38 17.53
CA MET A 1 16.41 -2.62 17.14
C MET A 1 16.27 -2.76 15.64
N GLY A 2 17.37 -2.83 14.90
CA GLY A 2 17.36 -3.06 13.45
C GLY A 2 18.36 -4.15 13.15
N GLU A 3 18.07 -4.99 12.15
CA GLU A 3 18.98 -6.03 11.72
C GLU A 3 20.08 -5.41 10.82
N TRP A 4 21.33 -5.77 11.09
CA TRP A 4 22.50 -5.31 10.35
C TRP A 4 23.25 -6.51 9.80
N LYS A 5 23.61 -6.46 8.52
CA LYS A 5 24.43 -7.47 7.85
C LYS A 5 25.51 -6.77 7.05
N ASN A 6 26.78 -7.11 7.30
CA ASN A 6 27.94 -6.52 6.63
C ASN A 6 27.93 -4.99 6.64
N ASP A 7 27.76 -4.37 7.82
CA ASP A 7 27.68 -2.91 8.02
C ASP A 7 26.54 -2.21 7.25
N LYS A 8 25.56 -2.99 6.78
CA LYS A 8 24.38 -2.48 6.07
C LYS A 8 23.11 -2.92 6.79
N ARG A 9 22.17 -2.00 6.95
CA ARG A 9 20.80 -2.30 7.40
C ARG A 9 20.18 -3.32 6.45
N SER A 10 19.75 -4.43 7.00
CA SER A 10 19.10 -5.53 6.28
C SER A 10 18.17 -6.23 7.24
N GLY A 11 16.91 -6.45 6.87
CA GLY A 11 15.85 -6.93 7.77
C GLY A 11 14.95 -5.81 8.27
N PHE A 12 14.10 -6.07 9.27
CA PHE A 12 13.17 -5.05 9.77
C PHE A 12 13.90 -4.00 10.61
N GLY A 13 13.55 -2.73 10.44
CA GLY A 13 14.18 -1.66 11.20
C GLY A 13 13.45 -0.33 11.11
N VAL A 14 13.69 0.49 12.13
CA VAL A 14 13.18 1.86 12.23
C VAL A 14 14.30 2.84 11.95
N SER A 15 14.05 3.83 11.10
CA SER A 15 14.94 4.98 10.89
C SER A 15 14.18 6.26 11.16
N GLU A 16 14.67 7.02 12.11
CA GLU A 16 14.20 8.36 12.40
C GLU A 16 15.18 9.38 11.81
N ARG A 17 14.65 10.46 11.24
CA ARG A 17 15.42 11.58 10.72
C ARG A 17 15.25 12.78 11.64
N SER A 18 16.24 13.66 11.66
CA SER A 18 16.22 14.90 12.45
C SER A 18 15.06 15.84 12.10
N ASN A 19 14.46 15.69 10.92
CA ASN A 19 13.28 16.45 10.50
C ASN A 19 11.94 15.86 10.99
N GLY A 20 11.97 14.86 11.89
CA GLY A 20 10.77 14.21 12.43
C GLY A 20 10.16 13.14 11.52
N MET A 21 10.74 12.88 10.35
CA MET A 21 10.32 11.80 9.47
C MET A 21 10.77 10.45 10.03
N LYS A 22 9.86 9.50 10.18
CA LYS A 22 10.12 8.16 10.69
C LYS A 22 9.75 7.12 9.65
N TYR A 23 10.69 6.26 9.29
CA TYR A 23 10.42 5.06 8.49
C TYR A 23 10.48 3.83 9.37
N GLU A 24 9.52 2.94 9.22
CA GLU A 24 9.46 1.64 9.87
C GLU A 24 9.15 0.59 8.80
N GLY A 25 10.04 -0.37 8.60
CA GLY A 25 9.84 -1.39 7.57
C GLY A 25 11.07 -2.21 7.28
N GLU A 26 11.00 -2.97 6.21
CA GLU A 26 12.10 -3.82 5.79
C GLU A 26 13.20 -3.00 5.10
N TRP A 27 14.44 -3.41 5.35
CA TRP A 27 15.66 -2.88 4.78
C TRP A 27 16.39 -3.99 4.04
N LEU A 28 17.10 -3.63 2.98
CA LEU A 28 18.01 -4.51 2.27
C LEU A 28 19.19 -3.67 1.78
N ASN A 29 20.40 -3.97 2.24
CA ASN A 29 21.62 -3.26 1.82
C ASN A 29 21.53 -1.72 1.98
N ASN A 30 21.07 -1.23 3.14
CA ASN A 30 20.83 0.20 3.41
C ASN A 30 19.73 0.87 2.55
N ARG A 31 18.88 0.07 1.88
CA ARG A 31 17.74 0.59 1.11
C ARG A 31 16.44 0.06 1.69
N ARG A 32 15.39 0.90 1.67
CA ARG A 32 14.02 0.48 1.96
C ARG A 32 13.59 -0.58 0.94
N HIS A 33 13.10 -1.69 1.44
CA HIS A 33 12.64 -2.84 0.68
C HIS A 33 11.38 -3.42 1.33
N GLY A 34 10.70 -4.37 0.68
CA GLY A 34 9.60 -5.09 1.30
C GLY A 34 8.44 -4.18 1.69
N TYR A 35 7.74 -4.50 2.77
CA TYR A 35 6.70 -3.63 3.32
C TYR A 35 7.29 -2.63 4.32
N GLY A 36 6.79 -1.40 4.26
CA GLY A 36 7.16 -0.35 5.20
C GLY A 36 6.14 0.77 5.28
N CYS A 37 6.27 1.58 6.32
CA CYS A 37 5.47 2.75 6.60
C CYS A 37 6.39 3.94 6.87
N THR A 38 6.19 5.01 6.11
CA THR A 38 6.84 6.31 6.33
C THR A 38 5.83 7.23 7.00
N MET A 39 6.15 7.70 8.19
CA MET A 39 5.43 8.76 8.90
C MET A 39 6.14 10.09 8.70
N PHE A 40 5.39 11.08 8.25
CA PHE A 40 5.86 12.43 8.04
C PHE A 40 5.54 13.31 9.26
N PRO A 41 6.29 14.40 9.48
CA PRO A 41 6.09 15.29 10.62
C PRO A 41 4.72 16.02 10.63
N ASP A 42 4.05 16.09 9.48
CA ASP A 42 2.68 16.59 9.33
C ASP A 42 1.60 15.59 9.81
N GLY A 43 2.00 14.37 10.19
CA GLY A 43 1.11 13.28 10.58
C GLY A 43 0.68 12.38 9.43
N THR A 44 1.04 12.71 8.18
CA THR A 44 0.75 11.89 7.00
C THR A 44 1.52 10.58 7.09
N LYS A 45 0.91 9.47 6.64
CA LYS A 45 1.52 8.14 6.61
C LYS A 45 1.48 7.55 5.21
N GLU A 46 2.64 7.13 4.72
CA GLU A 46 2.81 6.40 3.47
C GLU A 46 3.23 4.96 3.74
N GLU A 47 2.24 4.08 3.74
CA GLU A 47 2.42 2.64 3.91
C GLU A 47 2.32 1.90 2.57
N GLY A 48 3.23 0.95 2.36
CA GLY A 48 3.26 0.20 1.11
C GLY A 48 4.52 -0.61 0.88
N LYS A 49 4.63 -1.14 -0.34
CA LYS A 49 5.76 -1.96 -0.78
C LYS A 49 6.86 -1.08 -1.35
N TYR A 50 8.03 -1.15 -0.74
CA TYR A 50 9.26 -0.50 -1.18
C TYR A 50 10.11 -1.46 -2.02
N LYS A 51 10.72 -0.93 -3.08
CA LYS A 51 11.76 -1.60 -3.87
C LYS A 51 12.87 -0.61 -4.15
N ASN A 52 14.06 -0.85 -3.58
CA ASN A 52 15.24 0.00 -3.79
C ASN A 52 14.98 1.48 -3.46
N ASN A 53 14.38 1.78 -2.30
CA ASN A 53 13.96 3.11 -1.86
C ASN A 53 12.75 3.73 -2.57
N VAL A 54 12.21 3.10 -3.60
CA VAL A 54 11.01 3.58 -4.30
C VAL A 54 9.78 2.90 -3.73
N LEU A 55 8.76 3.69 -3.37
CA LEU A 55 7.44 3.19 -3.01
C LEU A 55 6.73 2.76 -4.29
N VAL A 56 6.57 1.45 -4.49
CA VAL A 56 6.00 0.87 -5.71
C VAL A 56 4.50 0.66 -5.57
N LEU A 57 4.02 0.37 -4.37
CA LEU A 57 2.62 0.03 -4.15
C LEU A 57 2.16 0.58 -2.80
N THR A 58 1.29 1.57 -2.79
CA THR A 58 0.74 2.10 -1.53
C THR A 58 -0.50 1.32 -1.13
N LEU A 59 -0.65 1.04 0.17
CA LEU A 59 -1.85 0.37 0.69
C LEU A 59 -3.09 1.24 0.51
N LEU A 60 -2.94 2.58 0.57
CA LEU A 60 -4.02 3.51 0.28
C LEU A 60 -4.52 3.33 -1.17
N PHE A 61 -3.61 3.31 -2.16
CA PHE A 61 -4.00 3.15 -3.56
C PHE A 61 -4.62 1.77 -3.81
N LEU A 62 -4.04 0.70 -3.28
CA LEU A 62 -4.63 -0.64 -3.38
C LEU A 62 -6.03 -0.72 -2.78
N THR A 63 -6.25 -0.10 -1.62
CA THR A 63 -7.55 -0.13 -0.94
C THR A 63 -8.58 0.66 -1.72
N VAL A 64 -8.20 1.84 -2.25
CA VAL A 64 -9.06 2.65 -3.12
C VAL A 64 -9.42 1.87 -4.38
N VAL A 65 -8.45 1.30 -5.08
CA VAL A 65 -8.68 0.52 -6.31
C VAL A 65 -9.59 -0.68 -6.04
N LYS A 66 -9.31 -1.48 -5.00
CA LYS A 66 -10.14 -2.65 -4.63
C LYS A 66 -11.58 -2.25 -4.31
N ASN A 67 -11.78 -1.12 -3.62
CA ASN A 67 -13.12 -0.61 -3.32
C ASN A 67 -13.86 -0.13 -4.59
N THR A 68 -13.14 0.49 -5.53
CA THR A 68 -13.68 0.90 -6.83
C THR A 68 -14.07 -0.33 -7.66
N GLU A 69 -13.19 -1.32 -7.82
CA GLU A 69 -13.48 -2.57 -8.53
C GLU A 69 -14.70 -3.30 -7.93
N LYS A 70 -14.80 -3.33 -6.59
CA LYS A 70 -15.96 -3.91 -5.91
C LYS A 70 -17.25 -3.16 -6.24
N THR A 71 -17.19 -1.83 -6.29
CA THR A 71 -18.34 -0.98 -6.62
C THR A 71 -18.78 -1.16 -8.07
N GLU A 72 -17.83 -1.18 -9.01
CA GLU A 72 -18.12 -1.40 -10.43
C GLU A 72 -18.73 -2.77 -10.69
N ASN A 73 -18.18 -3.82 -10.08
CA ASN A 73 -18.74 -5.17 -10.17
C ASN A 73 -20.17 -5.25 -9.59
N TYR A 74 -20.43 -4.55 -8.49
CA TYR A 74 -21.77 -4.46 -7.91
C TYR A 74 -22.77 -3.77 -8.85
N ILE A 75 -22.37 -2.64 -9.45
CA ILE A 75 -23.21 -1.90 -10.40
C ILE A 75 -23.50 -2.74 -11.64
N ARG A 76 -22.48 -3.41 -12.19
CA ARG A 76 -22.62 -4.30 -13.35
C ARG A 76 -23.58 -5.45 -13.07
N GLY A 77 -23.42 -6.14 -11.94
CA GLY A 77 -24.32 -7.23 -11.57
C GLY A 77 -25.78 -6.76 -11.41
N LYS A 78 -25.99 -5.56 -10.85
CA LYS A 78 -27.34 -4.98 -10.75
C LYS A 78 -27.93 -4.64 -12.13
N ALA A 79 -27.12 -4.16 -13.07
CA ALA A 79 -27.55 -3.90 -14.44
C ALA A 79 -27.97 -5.20 -15.15
N GLU A 80 -27.17 -6.27 -15.04
CA GLU A 80 -27.48 -7.58 -15.64
C GLU A 80 -28.80 -8.16 -15.10
N ILE A 81 -29.06 -8.05 -13.80
CA ILE A 81 -30.34 -8.48 -13.20
C ILE A 81 -31.52 -7.67 -13.75
N ARG A 82 -31.35 -6.36 -13.91
CA ARG A 82 -32.39 -5.48 -14.46
C ARG A 82 -32.74 -5.86 -15.90
N GLU A 83 -31.74 -6.08 -16.75
CA GLU A 83 -31.95 -6.48 -18.14
C GLU A 83 -32.60 -7.86 -18.23
N TRP A 84 -32.22 -8.80 -17.36
CA TRP A 84 -32.88 -10.11 -17.28
C TRP A 84 -34.37 -10.00 -16.89
N LEU A 85 -34.71 -9.14 -15.91
CA LEU A 85 -36.11 -8.91 -15.52
C LEU A 85 -36.93 -8.32 -16.66
N ILE A 86 -36.38 -7.36 -17.41
CA ILE A 86 -37.05 -6.75 -18.58
C ILE A 86 -37.30 -7.82 -19.65
N ALA A 87 -36.30 -8.66 -19.95
CA ALA A 87 -36.41 -9.71 -20.96
C ALA A 87 -37.41 -10.83 -20.59
N LYS A 88 -37.72 -11.02 -19.30
CA LYS A 88 -38.71 -12.00 -18.82
C LYS A 88 -40.14 -11.47 -18.74
N SER A 89 -40.33 -10.15 -18.83
CA SER A 89 -41.64 -9.49 -18.82
C SER A 89 -42.14 -9.10 -20.22
N SER A 90 -41.44 -9.49 -21.28
CA SER A 90 -41.88 -9.43 -22.69
C SER A 90 -42.21 -10.81 -23.21
#